data_AF-A0A9E4YML2-F1
#
_entry.id   AF-A0A9E4YML2-F1
#
_cell.length_a   1.000
_cell.length_b   1.000
_cell.length_c   1.000
_cell.angle_alpha   90.00
_cell.angle_beta   90.00
_cell.angle_gamma   90.00
#
_symmetry.space_group_name_H-M   'P 1'
#
loop_
_entity.id
_entity.type
_entity.pdbx_description
1 polymer ?
#
loop_
_entity_poly.entity_id
_entity_poly.type
_entity_poly.pdbx_seq_one_letter_code
_entity_poly.pdbx_strand_id
1 'polypeptide(L)'
;MSIPGLVIGQDVTTALFGAMNAGYFGGYLWRTTGRRSRRLGAAALTLVSCASIVEAAFSQSLFWSQRGDLFSNGLWALLRLPLLVATLLISAIIIRRALT
;
A
#
# COMPACT_ATOMS: atom_id res chain seq x y z
N MET A 1 -17.06 -11.50 11.19
CA MET A 1 -16.77 -10.49 10.14
C MET A 1 -17.11 -11.12 8.79
N SER A 2 -17.95 -10.48 7.96
CA SER A 2 -18.29 -11.01 6.64
C SER A 2 -17.08 -10.86 5.70
N ILE A 3 -16.85 -11.81 4.80
CA ILE A 3 -15.68 -11.79 3.89
C ILE A 3 -15.59 -10.48 3.06
N PRO A 4 -16.70 -9.89 2.58
CA PRO A 4 -16.64 -8.57 1.94
C PRO A 4 -16.09 -7.46 2.84
N GLY A 5 -16.43 -7.47 4.14
CA GLY A 5 -15.91 -6.50 5.10
C GLY A 5 -14.41 -6.66 5.36
N LEU A 6 -13.89 -7.89 5.28
CA LEU A 6 -12.45 -8.16 5.38
C LEU A 6 -11.70 -7.59 4.18
N VAL A 7 -12.18 -7.86 2.96
CA VAL A 7 -11.57 -7.36 1.71
C VAL A 7 -11.53 -5.83 1.68
N ILE A 8 -12.67 -5.18 2.00
CA ILE A 8 -12.74 -3.71 2.08
C ILE A 8 -11.77 -3.18 3.13
N GLY A 9 -11.71 -3.83 4.31
CA GLY A 9 -10.77 -3.45 5.36
C GLY A 9 -9.31 -3.52 4.92
N GLN A 10 -8.91 -4.58 4.21
CA GLN A 10 -7.56 -4.74 3.68
C GLN A 10 -7.21 -3.65 2.66
N ASP A 11 -8.12 -3.35 1.73
CA ASP A 11 -7.88 -2.33 0.69
C ASP A 11 -7.81 -0.91 1.28
N VAL A 12 -8.71 -0.58 2.22
CA VAL A 12 -8.67 0.71 2.94
C VAL A 12 -7.38 0.86 3.75
N THR A 13 -6.98 -0.20 4.45
CA THR A 13 -5.75 -0.20 5.26
C THR A 13 -4.53 0.00 4.38
N THR A 14 -4.44 -0.75 3.27
CA THR A 14 -3.37 -0.61 2.28
C THR A 14 -3.33 0.81 1.70
N ALA A 15 -4.48 1.39 1.37
CA ALA A 15 -4.54 2.76 0.83
C ALA A 15 -4.07 3.81 1.83
N LEU A 16 -4.49 3.70 3.10
CA LEU A 16 -4.08 4.64 4.17
C LEU A 16 -2.57 4.57 4.43
N PHE A 17 -2.03 3.36 4.62
CA PHE A 17 -0.60 3.18 4.85
C PHE A 17 0.24 3.49 3.60
N GLY A 18 -0.26 3.16 2.41
CA GLY A 18 0.33 3.57 1.13
C GLY A 18 0.42 5.09 0.99
N ALA A 19 -0.64 5.83 1.34
CA ALA A 19 -0.65 7.29 1.30
C ALA A 19 0.33 7.89 2.32
N MET A 20 0.40 7.34 3.53
CA MET A 20 1.38 7.75 4.54
C MET A 20 2.82 7.52 4.06
N ASN A 21 3.10 6.35 3.49
CA ASN A 21 4.42 5.99 2.95
C ASN A 21 4.81 6.92 1.80
N ALA A 22 3.89 7.16 0.86
CA ALA A 22 4.09 8.08 -0.26
C ALA A 22 4.36 9.51 0.22
N GLY A 23 3.60 10.00 1.21
CA GLY A 23 3.79 11.32 1.80
C GLY A 23 5.16 11.46 2.50
N TYR A 24 5.57 10.44 3.26
CA TYR A 24 6.86 10.44 3.94
C TYR A 24 8.04 10.46 2.94
N PHE A 25 8.05 9.56 1.96
CA PHE A 25 9.14 9.49 0.98
C PHE A 25 9.11 10.66 -0.02
N GLY A 26 7.93 11.13 -0.40
CA GLY A 26 7.76 12.32 -1.24
C GLY A 26 8.24 13.59 -0.53
N GLY A 27 7.88 13.76 0.74
CA GLY A 27 8.40 14.84 1.59
C GLY A 27 9.92 14.75 1.78
N TYR A 28 10.45 13.54 1.97
CA TYR A 28 11.89 13.31 2.04
C TYR A 28 12.59 13.65 0.72
N LEU A 29 12.00 13.31 -0.43
CA LEU A 29 12.52 13.63 -1.76
C LEU A 29 12.57 15.14 -2.02
N TRP A 30 11.53 15.87 -1.58
CA TRP A 30 11.43 17.33 -1.71
C TRP A 30 12.44 18.05 -0.81
N ARG A 31 12.61 17.60 0.43
CA ARG A 31 13.49 18.25 1.42
C ARG A 31 14.97 17.89 1.27
N THR A 32 15.31 16.78 0.62
CA THR A 32 16.69 16.28 0.58
C THR A 32 17.46 16.78 -0.65
N THR A 33 18.42 17.67 -0.41
CA THR A 33 19.43 18.12 -1.40
C THR A 33 20.68 17.21 -1.46
N GLY A 34 20.68 16.11 -0.71
CA GLY A 34 21.83 15.19 -0.56
C GLY A 34 22.09 14.20 -1.73
N ARG A 35 22.96 13.21 -1.48
CA ARG A 35 23.45 12.20 -2.46
C ARG A 35 22.33 11.62 -3.33
N ARG A 36 22.49 11.69 -4.66
CA ARG A 36 21.55 11.20 -5.71
C ARG A 36 20.98 9.80 -5.40
N SER A 37 21.79 8.86 -4.91
CA SER A 37 21.35 7.50 -4.60
C SER A 37 20.23 7.42 -3.56
N ARG A 38 20.25 8.29 -2.54
CA ARG A 38 19.18 8.34 -1.51
C ARG A 38 17.88 8.96 -2.05
N ARG A 39 18.00 9.89 -3.01
CA ARG A 39 16.83 10.47 -3.69
C ARG A 39 16.17 9.46 -4.63
N LEU A 40 16.96 8.67 -5.37
CA LEU A 40 16.43 7.59 -6.21
C LEU A 40 15.70 6.53 -5.38
N GLY A 41 16.26 6.13 -4.24
CA GLY A 41 15.58 5.21 -3.32
C GLY A 41 14.26 5.77 -2.79
N ALA A 42 14.23 7.05 -2.39
CA ALA A 42 13.00 7.70 -1.94
C ALA A 42 11.97 7.86 -3.07
N ALA A 43 12.40 8.21 -4.28
CA ALA A 43 11.52 8.30 -5.44
C ALA A 43 10.92 6.92 -5.80
N ALA A 44 11.74 5.86 -5.80
CA ALA A 44 11.26 4.49 -6.02
C ALA A 44 10.23 4.07 -4.97
N LEU A 45 10.50 4.31 -3.68
CA LEU A 45 9.56 3.98 -2.61
C LEU A 45 8.28 4.82 -2.66
N THR A 46 8.37 6.08 -3.10
CA THR A 46 7.19 6.93 -3.34
C THR A 46 6.35 6.36 -4.47
N LEU A 47 6.96 6.02 -5.61
CA LEU A 47 6.28 5.43 -6.76
C LEU A 47 5.64 4.10 -6.43
N VAL A 48 6.35 3.21 -5.72
CA VAL A 48 5.80 1.92 -5.26
C VAL A 48 4.63 2.13 -4.31
N SER A 49 4.71 3.11 -3.41
CA SER A 49 3.61 3.45 -2.51
C SER A 49 2.39 3.98 -3.28
N CYS A 50 2.59 4.86 -4.27
CA CYS A 50 1.50 5.29 -5.16
C CYS A 50 0.91 4.14 -5.98
N ALA A 51 1.76 3.25 -6.51
CA ALA A 51 1.32 2.06 -7.24
C ALA A 51 0.45 1.15 -6.36
N SER A 52 0.82 0.94 -5.09
CA SER A 52 0.01 0.15 -4.16
C SER A 52 -1.38 0.74 -3.89
N ILE A 53 -1.53 2.07 -3.90
CA ILE A 53 -2.83 2.75 -3.77
C ILE A 53 -3.68 2.48 -5.02
N VAL A 54 -3.09 2.64 -6.21
CA VAL A 54 -3.77 2.39 -7.50
C VAL A 54 -4.17 0.93 -7.60
N GLU A 55 -3.29 0.00 -7.21
CA GLU A 55 -3.56 -1.44 -7.20
C GLU A 55 -4.68 -1.79 -6.23
N ALA A 56 -4.71 -1.20 -5.02
CA ALA A 56 -5.81 -1.39 -4.08
C ALA A 56 -7.15 -0.87 -4.65
N ALA A 57 -7.16 0.31 -5.27
CA ALA A 57 -8.37 0.86 -5.89
C ALA A 57 -8.87 0.03 -7.09
N PHE A 58 -7.95 -0.45 -7.92
CA PHE A 58 -8.25 -1.31 -9.06
C PHE A 58 -8.76 -2.68 -8.60
N SER A 59 -8.11 -3.29 -7.61
CA SER A 59 -8.50 -4.57 -7.01
C SER A 59 -9.87 -4.49 -6.35
N GLN A 60 -10.18 -3.38 -5.68
CA GLN A 60 -11.51 -3.12 -5.14
C GLN A 60 -12.56 -3.02 -6.26
N SER A 61 -12.25 -2.30 -7.34
CA SER A 61 -13.15 -2.16 -8.51
C SER A 61 -13.41 -3.52 -9.18
N LEU A 62 -12.38 -4.35 -9.32
CA LEU A 62 -12.50 -5.73 -9.80
C LEU A 62 -13.35 -6.60 -8.89
N PHE A 63 -13.21 -6.48 -7.57
CA PHE A 63 -14.03 -7.23 -6.61
C PHE A 63 -15.52 -6.93 -6.74
N TRP A 64 -15.87 -5.66 -6.98
CA TRP A 64 -17.26 -5.29 -7.24
C TRP A 64 -17.75 -5.75 -8.62
N SER A 65 -16.89 -5.72 -9.64
CA SER A 65 -17.23 -6.13 -10.99
C SER A 65 -17.34 -7.65 -11.18
N GLN A 66 -16.62 -8.46 -10.40
CA GLN A 66 -16.51 -9.91 -10.57
C GLN A 66 -17.07 -10.69 -9.38
N ARG A 67 -18.06 -10.12 -8.70
CA ARG A 67 -18.65 -10.65 -7.47
C ARG A 67 -19.41 -11.95 -7.75
N GLY A 68 -18.69 -13.08 -7.89
CA GLY A 68 -19.25 -14.42 -8.09
C GLY A 68 -18.52 -15.32 -9.09
N ASP A 69 -17.72 -14.78 -10.03
CA ASP A 69 -17.36 -15.53 -11.26
C ASP A 69 -15.93 -16.09 -11.33
N LEU A 70 -14.95 -15.55 -10.60
CA LEU A 70 -13.53 -15.87 -10.85
C LEU A 70 -12.74 -16.48 -9.68
N PHE A 71 -13.09 -16.17 -8.43
CA PHE A 71 -12.41 -16.73 -7.25
C PHE A 71 -13.37 -16.90 -6.07
N SER A 72 -13.10 -17.91 -5.22
CA SER A 72 -13.77 -17.98 -3.92
C SER A 72 -13.47 -16.72 -3.10
N ASN A 73 -14.44 -16.26 -2.33
CA ASN A 73 -14.30 -15.04 -1.51
C ASN A 73 -13.05 -15.11 -0.58
N GLY A 74 -12.64 -16.31 -0.15
CA GLY A 74 -11.42 -16.52 0.64
C GLY A 74 -10.12 -16.31 -0.14
N LEU A 75 -10.04 -16.78 -1.39
CA LEU A 75 -8.87 -16.57 -2.25
C LEU A 75 -8.65 -15.08 -2.55
N TRP A 76 -9.74 -14.34 -2.76
CA TRP A 76 -9.70 -12.88 -2.92
C TRP A 76 -9.09 -12.15 -1.72
N ALA A 77 -9.38 -12.59 -0.48
CA ALA A 77 -8.79 -12.01 0.72
C ALA A 77 -7.30 -12.38 0.87
N LEU A 78 -6.90 -13.58 0.45
CA LEU A 78 -5.50 -14.02 0.49
C LEU A 78 -4.63 -13.26 -0.52
N LEU A 79 -5.13 -13.02 -1.73
CA LEU A 79 -4.42 -12.28 -2.79
C LEU A 79 -4.03 -10.85 -2.36
N ARG A 80 -4.75 -10.25 -1.41
CA ARG A 80 -4.50 -8.88 -0.92
C ARG A 80 -3.53 -8.82 0.26
N LEU A 81 -3.29 -9.95 0.94
CA LEU A 81 -2.40 -9.99 2.11
C LEU A 81 -0.95 -9.58 1.80
N PRO A 82 -0.31 -10.01 0.69
CA PRO A 82 1.07 -9.63 0.41
C PRO A 82 1.26 -8.12 0.31
N LEU A 83 0.37 -7.44 -0.41
CA LEU A 83 0.42 -5.98 -0.59
C LEU A 83 0.17 -5.24 0.73
N LEU A 84 -0.80 -5.72 1.53
CA LEU A 84 -1.07 -5.19 2.86
C LEU A 84 0.13 -5.36 3.80
N VAL A 85 0.72 -6.55 3.84
CA VAL A 85 1.89 -6.84 4.69
C VAL A 85 3.09 -5.99 4.25
N ALA A 86 3.33 -5.86 2.94
CA ALA A 86 4.42 -5.03 2.42
C ALA A 86 4.25 -3.55 2.81
N THR A 87 3.05 -2.98 2.62
CA THR A 87 2.77 -1.59 2.99
C THR A 87 2.89 -1.35 4.50
N LEU A 88 2.38 -2.29 5.32
CA LEU A 88 2.53 -2.24 6.78
C LEU A 88 3.98 -2.32 7.24
N LEU A 89 4.80 -3.19 6.64
CA LEU A 89 6.22 -3.31 6.98
C LEU A 89 6.98 -2.02 6.68
N ILE A 90 6.71 -1.39 5.52
CA ILE A 90 7.30 -0.10 5.17
C ILE A 90 6.86 0.98 6.18
N SER A 91 5.58 1.00 6.54
CA SER A 91 5.06 1.93 7.55
C SER A 91 5.70 1.71 8.92
N ALA A 92 5.88 0.46 9.35
CA ALA A 92 6.55 0.12 10.60
C ALA A 92 8.03 0.58 10.59
N ILE A 93 8.73 0.45 9.47
CA ILE A 93 10.10 0.97 9.29
C ILE A 93 10.12 2.49 9.43
N ILE A 94 9.17 3.20 8.81
CA ILE A 94 9.07 4.66 8.90
C ILE A 94 8.80 5.10 10.34
N ILE A 95 7.82 4.48 11.02
CA ILE A 95 7.46 4.79 12.40
C ILE A 95 8.65 4.54 13.33
N ARG A 96 9.30 3.37 13.20
CA ARG A 96 10.50 3.06 13.98
C ARG A 96 11.57 4.14 13.80
N ARG A 97 11.81 4.56 12.56
CA ARG A 97 12.77 5.62 12.24
C ARG A 97 12.36 7.00 12.74
N ALA A 98 11.08 7.28 12.91
CA ALA A 98 10.60 8.55 13.46
C ALA A 98 10.72 8.61 15.00
N LEU A 99 10.74 7.46 15.67
CA LEU A 99 10.85 7.33 17.12
C LEU A 99 12.30 7.21 17.63
N THR A 100 13.25 6.85 16.78
CA THR A 100 14.70 6.76 17.06
C THR A 100 15.45 7.96 16.53
#